data_AF-A0A7S0JFI1-F1
#
_entry.id   AF-A0A7S0JFI1-F1
#
_cell.length_a   1.000
_cell.length_b   1.000
_cell.length_c   1.000
_cell.angle_alpha   90.00
_cell.angle_beta   90.00
_cell.angle_gamma   90.00
#
_symmetry.space_group_name_H-M   'P 1'
#
loop_
_entity.id
_entity.type
_entity.pdbx_description
1 polymer ?
#
loop_
_entity_poly.entity_id
_entity_poly.type
_entity_poly.pdbx_seq_one_letter_code
_entity_poly.pdbx_strand_id
1 'polypeptide(L)'
;GPVEMVSHRRQLEQLIAREANAALVKLQADEHFMKVQAEAEAAAEAAAAAQAAEAKAAAEAAAAAEAEAAAAAEAAAAEAAAAEAAATEAAAAGEAAAALNANEMPAPAPAPAPALATEAIESATDPAPVPAPGAAEEANTKAPAAAAPLRPSKGPLSAIEVGSVVRLKGLAKRGDLNGQEVKVVKWDEKMQRYGVKVLGSGEAVKVKKTNIDL
;
A
#
# COMPACT_ATOMS: atom_id res chain seq x y z
N GLY A 1 25.59 -68.29 36.67
CA GLY A 1 26.39 -69.21 35.83
C GLY A 1 27.06 -68.47 34.67
N PRO A 2 28.00 -69.07 33.91
CA PRO A 2 28.73 -68.39 32.83
C PRO A 2 27.81 -67.79 31.74
N VAL A 3 26.63 -68.39 31.52
CA VAL A 3 25.60 -67.89 30.58
C VAL A 3 25.01 -66.54 31.02
N GLU A 4 24.81 -66.32 32.32
CA GLU A 4 24.26 -65.06 32.85
C GLU A 4 25.27 -63.91 32.71
N MET A 5 26.57 -64.18 32.89
CA MET A 5 27.64 -63.19 32.71
C MET A 5 27.70 -62.68 31.26
N VAL A 6 27.53 -63.57 30.28
CA VAL A 6 27.48 -63.19 28.86
C VAL A 6 26.23 -62.37 28.54
N SER A 7 25.08 -62.74 29.10
CA SER A 7 23.84 -61.97 28.93
C SER A 7 23.96 -60.57 29.54
N HIS A 8 24.51 -60.45 30.75
CA HIS A 8 24.70 -59.17 31.42
C HIS A 8 25.67 -58.26 30.65
N ARG A 9 26.79 -58.84 30.14
CA ARG A 9 27.71 -58.11 29.26
C ARG A 9 27.02 -57.57 28.01
N ARG A 10 26.19 -58.40 27.35
CA ARG A 10 25.44 -57.98 26.17
C ARG A 10 24.45 -56.85 26.48
N GLN A 11 23.79 -56.90 27.64
CA GLN A 11 22.91 -55.81 28.09
C GLN A 11 23.68 -54.51 28.34
N LEU A 12 24.86 -54.60 28.96
CA LEU A 12 25.72 -53.44 29.17
C LEU A 12 26.21 -52.82 27.85
N GLU A 13 26.65 -53.65 26.90
CA GLU A 13 27.05 -53.21 25.56
C GLU A 13 25.90 -52.53 24.80
N GLN A 14 24.66 -53.05 24.94
CA GLN A 14 23.48 -52.42 24.36
C GLN A 14 23.13 -51.07 25.01
N LEU A 15 23.30 -50.93 26.33
CA LEU A 15 23.09 -49.65 27.02
C LEU A 15 24.11 -48.60 26.60
N ILE A 16 25.40 -48.95 26.56
CA ILE A 16 26.47 -48.06 26.12
C ILE A 16 26.22 -47.61 24.67
N ALA A 17 25.84 -48.53 23.77
CA ALA A 17 25.53 -48.19 22.38
C ALA A 17 24.31 -47.25 22.27
N ARG A 18 23.29 -47.46 23.09
CA ARG A 18 22.09 -46.60 23.12
C ARG A 18 22.43 -45.19 23.61
N GLU A 19 23.23 -45.08 24.66
CA GLU A 19 23.66 -43.79 25.21
C GLU A 19 24.56 -43.04 24.22
N ALA A 20 25.50 -43.72 23.56
CA ALA A 20 26.34 -43.13 22.52
C ALA A 20 25.52 -42.60 21.33
N ASN A 21 24.52 -43.36 20.86
CA ASN A 21 23.63 -42.89 19.80
C ASN A 21 22.77 -41.70 20.25
N ALA A 22 22.28 -41.69 21.50
CA ALA A 22 21.54 -40.55 22.03
C ALA A 22 22.39 -39.27 22.10
N ALA A 23 23.67 -39.41 22.50
CA ALA A 23 24.62 -38.30 22.49
C ALA A 23 24.91 -37.79 21.06
N LEU A 24 25.06 -38.68 20.09
CA LEU A 24 25.27 -38.32 18.69
C LEU A 24 24.08 -37.53 18.11
N VAL A 25 22.85 -38.01 18.36
CA VAL A 25 21.62 -37.32 17.90
C VAL A 25 21.51 -35.93 18.53
N LYS A 26 21.88 -35.78 19.81
CA LYS A 26 21.90 -34.48 20.47
C LYS A 26 22.91 -33.53 19.82
N LEU A 27 24.14 -33.99 19.55
CA LEU A 27 25.15 -33.18 18.87
C LEU A 27 24.69 -32.75 17.46
N GLN A 28 24.06 -33.66 16.71
CA GLN A 28 23.51 -33.32 15.38
C GLN A 28 22.38 -32.29 15.47
N ALA A 29 21.53 -32.37 16.49
CA ALA A 29 20.47 -31.39 16.72
C ALA A 29 21.05 -30.01 17.09
N ASP A 30 22.07 -29.97 17.95
CA ASP A 30 22.76 -28.74 18.34
C ASP A 30 23.48 -28.11 17.13
N GLU A 31 24.13 -28.91 16.28
CA GLU A 31 24.76 -28.45 15.04
C GLU A 31 23.73 -27.87 14.05
N HIS A 32 22.61 -28.56 13.84
CA HIS A 32 21.54 -28.06 12.99
C HIS A 32 20.94 -26.76 13.54
N PHE A 33 20.77 -26.66 14.86
CA PHE A 33 20.29 -25.44 15.51
C PHE A 33 21.24 -24.27 15.27
N MET A 34 22.54 -24.47 15.48
CA MET A 34 23.55 -23.43 15.22
C MET A 34 23.59 -23.01 13.76
N LYS A 35 23.44 -23.96 12.82
CA LYS A 35 23.38 -23.66 11.39
C LYS A 35 22.15 -22.82 11.03
N VAL A 36 20.96 -23.20 11.53
CA VAL A 36 19.72 -22.43 11.31
C VAL A 36 19.82 -21.03 11.92
N GLN A 37 20.44 -20.90 13.09
CA GLN A 37 20.66 -19.60 13.73
C GLN A 37 21.58 -18.71 12.87
N ALA A 38 22.68 -19.25 12.34
CA ALA A 38 23.59 -18.53 11.45
C ALA A 38 22.93 -18.13 10.12
N GLU A 39 22.13 -19.02 9.51
CA GLU A 39 21.36 -18.70 8.31
C GLU A 39 20.33 -17.59 8.57
N ALA A 40 19.67 -17.61 9.73
CA ALA A 40 18.72 -16.57 10.13
C ALA A 40 19.41 -15.21 10.36
N GLU A 41 20.59 -15.19 10.97
CA GLU A 41 21.38 -13.98 11.17
C GLU A 41 21.87 -13.40 9.84
N ALA A 42 22.38 -14.24 8.94
CA ALA A 42 22.77 -13.83 7.59
C ALA A 42 21.58 -13.28 6.78
N ALA A 43 20.40 -13.90 6.91
CA ALA A 43 19.19 -13.39 6.27
C ALA A 43 18.74 -12.04 6.85
N ALA A 44 18.90 -11.83 8.17
CA ALA A 44 18.60 -10.57 8.82
C ALA A 44 19.56 -9.46 8.38
N GLU A 45 20.86 -9.75 8.26
CA GLU A 45 21.87 -8.81 7.75
C GLU A 45 21.58 -8.43 6.28
N ALA A 46 21.27 -9.41 5.43
CA ALA A 46 20.89 -9.16 4.04
C ALA A 46 19.63 -8.29 3.93
N ALA A 47 18.63 -8.51 4.79
CA ALA A 47 17.42 -7.69 4.83
C ALA A 47 17.72 -6.25 5.28
N ALA A 48 18.59 -6.07 6.28
CA ALA A 48 19.02 -4.74 6.73
C ALA A 48 19.80 -3.99 5.62
N ALA A 49 20.68 -4.69 4.91
CA ALA A 49 21.41 -4.12 3.77
C ALA A 49 20.45 -3.69 2.63
N ALA A 50 19.42 -4.49 2.34
CA ALA A 50 18.40 -4.14 1.34
C ALA A 50 17.59 -2.90 1.75
N GLN A 51 17.18 -2.80 3.02
CA GLN A 51 16.48 -1.63 3.54
C GLN A 51 17.35 -0.37 3.50
N ALA A 52 18.64 -0.49 3.81
CA ALA A 52 19.59 0.62 3.72
C ALA A 52 19.78 1.10 2.27
N ALA A 53 19.84 0.18 1.30
CA ALA A 53 19.92 0.52 -0.12
C ALA A 53 18.65 1.22 -0.62
N GLU A 54 17.46 0.75 -0.21
CA GLU A 54 16.19 1.39 -0.54
C GLU A 54 16.08 2.80 0.05
N ALA A 55 16.47 2.97 1.33
CA ALA A 55 16.48 4.28 1.99
C ALA A 55 17.45 5.26 1.30
N LYS A 56 18.62 4.79 0.87
CA LYS A 56 19.58 5.61 0.12
C LYS A 56 19.02 6.04 -1.23
N ALA A 57 18.40 5.14 -1.98
CA ALA A 57 17.78 5.45 -3.26
C ALA A 57 16.63 6.45 -3.10
N ALA A 58 15.81 6.30 -2.04
CA ALA A 58 14.75 7.25 -1.73
C ALA A 58 15.29 8.65 -1.37
N ALA A 59 16.39 8.73 -0.61
CA ALA A 59 17.05 9.99 -0.29
C ALA A 59 17.64 10.68 -1.53
N GLU A 60 18.25 9.92 -2.44
CA GLU A 60 18.77 10.45 -3.71
C GLU A 60 17.65 10.97 -4.62
N ALA A 61 16.53 10.24 -4.71
CA ALA A 61 15.36 10.68 -5.46
C ALA A 61 14.73 11.95 -4.86
N ALA A 62 14.66 12.06 -3.53
CA ALA A 62 14.18 13.26 -2.85
C ALA A 62 15.09 14.47 -3.12
N ALA A 63 16.42 14.29 -3.08
CA ALA A 63 17.38 15.34 -3.38
C ALA A 63 17.28 15.80 -4.85
N ALA A 64 17.07 14.86 -5.79
CA ALA A 64 16.87 15.20 -7.20
C ALA A 64 15.58 16.00 -7.42
N ALA A 65 14.48 15.62 -6.75
CA ALA A 65 13.21 16.34 -6.82
C ALA A 65 13.30 17.76 -6.23
N GLU A 66 14.05 17.93 -5.13
CA GLU A 66 14.30 19.26 -4.55
C GLU A 66 15.14 20.14 -5.48
N ALA A 67 16.15 19.58 -6.13
CA ALA A 67 16.96 20.30 -7.12
C ALA A 67 16.14 20.72 -8.35
N GLU A 68 15.25 19.86 -8.85
CA GLU A 68 14.34 20.18 -9.96
C GLU A 68 13.34 21.27 -9.57
N ALA A 69 12.77 21.20 -8.36
CA ALA A 69 11.87 22.23 -7.85
C ALA A 69 12.57 23.59 -7.69
N ALA A 70 13.83 23.60 -7.22
CA ALA A 70 14.63 24.81 -7.12
C ALA A 70 14.92 25.43 -8.50
N ALA A 71 15.28 24.61 -9.49
CA ALA A 71 15.51 25.07 -10.86
C ALA A 71 14.23 25.62 -11.51
N ALA A 72 13.08 24.98 -11.29
CA ALA A 72 11.79 25.46 -11.77
C ALA A 72 11.40 26.80 -11.11
N ALA A 73 11.68 26.98 -9.82
CA ALA A 73 11.43 28.23 -9.12
C ALA A 73 12.32 29.37 -9.64
N GLU A 74 13.59 29.11 -9.94
CA GLU A 74 14.51 30.09 -10.54
C GLU A 74 14.06 30.49 -11.95
N ALA A 75 13.63 29.53 -12.77
CA ALA A 75 13.09 29.80 -14.11
C ALA A 75 11.81 30.65 -14.05
N ALA A 76 10.89 30.34 -13.13
CA ALA A 76 9.67 31.12 -12.93
C ALA A 76 9.96 32.55 -12.44
N ALA A 77 10.96 32.72 -11.57
CA ALA A 77 11.40 34.04 -11.13
C ALA A 77 12.03 34.86 -12.28
N ALA A 78 12.81 34.23 -13.14
CA ALA A 78 13.38 34.88 -14.32
C ALA A 78 12.30 35.30 -15.33
N GLU A 79 11.28 34.46 -15.56
CA GLU A 79 10.14 34.79 -16.43
C GLU A 79 9.32 35.96 -15.86
N ALA A 80 9.05 35.96 -14.54
CA ALA A 80 8.36 37.06 -13.88
C ALA A 80 9.13 38.39 -14.00
N ALA A 81 10.46 38.36 -13.82
CA ALA A 81 11.31 39.54 -13.97
C ALA A 81 11.32 40.06 -15.42
N ALA A 82 11.32 39.17 -16.42
CA ALA A 82 11.23 39.56 -17.83
C ALA A 82 9.86 40.18 -18.18
N ALA A 83 8.77 39.66 -17.60
CA ALA A 83 7.44 40.22 -17.77
C ALA A 83 7.31 41.63 -17.16
N GLU A 84 7.91 41.87 -15.98
CA GLU A 84 7.95 43.20 -15.35
C GLU A 84 8.78 44.20 -16.19
N ALA A 85 9.93 43.77 -16.71
CA ALA A 85 10.73 44.58 -17.62
C ALA A 85 9.94 44.96 -18.89
N ALA A 86 9.23 44.00 -19.51
CA ALA A 86 8.41 44.27 -20.69
C ALA A 86 7.24 45.22 -20.39
N ALA A 87 6.61 45.11 -19.22
CA ALA A 87 5.54 46.01 -18.80
C ALA A 87 6.04 47.45 -18.60
N THR A 88 7.22 47.63 -18.02
CA THR A 88 7.82 48.97 -17.85
C THR A 88 8.21 49.61 -19.19
N GLU A 89 8.72 48.83 -20.15
CA GLU A 89 9.02 49.31 -21.50
C GLU A 89 7.74 49.71 -22.27
N ALA A 90 6.67 48.91 -22.17
CA ALA A 90 5.39 49.22 -22.79
C ALA A 90 4.74 50.49 -22.20
N ALA A 91 4.87 50.71 -20.89
CA ALA A 91 4.40 51.93 -20.23
C ALA A 91 5.14 53.17 -20.74
N ALA A 92 6.47 53.08 -20.90
CA ALA A 92 7.28 54.17 -21.45
C ALA A 92 6.92 54.50 -22.92
N ALA A 93 6.64 53.48 -23.73
CA ALA A 93 6.20 53.66 -25.11
C ALA A 93 4.80 54.31 -25.20
N GLY A 94 3.87 53.94 -24.30
CA GLY A 94 2.53 54.51 -24.24
C GLY A 94 2.53 56.02 -23.92
N GLU A 95 3.42 56.48 -23.03
CA GLU A 95 3.53 57.90 -22.68
C GLU A 95 4.04 58.74 -23.87
N ALA A 96 4.97 58.20 -24.67
CA ALA A 96 5.44 58.85 -25.89
C ALA A 96 4.35 58.94 -26.98
N ALA A 97 3.50 57.91 -27.10
CA ALA A 97 2.38 57.92 -28.05
C ALA A 97 1.26 58.90 -27.64
N ALA A 98 0.99 59.05 -26.34
CA ALA A 98 0.01 60.01 -25.83
C ALA A 98 0.40 61.46 -26.13
N ALA A 99 1.70 61.79 -26.16
CA ALA A 99 2.18 63.12 -26.52
C ALA A 99 1.96 63.47 -28.00
N LEU A 100 1.88 62.48 -28.90
CA LEU A 100 1.65 62.70 -30.33
C LEU A 100 0.16 62.87 -30.70
N ASN A 101 -0.77 62.32 -29.90
CA ASN A 101 -2.21 62.34 -30.21
C ASN A 101 -2.94 63.62 -29.73
N ALA A 102 -2.24 64.58 -29.10
CA ALA A 102 -2.85 65.83 -28.61
C ALA A 102 -3.15 66.88 -29.71
N ASN A 103 -2.96 66.54 -30.99
CA ASN A 103 -3.13 67.48 -32.12
C ASN A 103 -4.26 67.09 -33.11
N GLU A 104 -5.10 66.10 -32.78
CA GLU A 104 -6.31 65.80 -33.56
C GLU A 104 -7.50 66.62 -33.04
N MET A 105 -8.04 67.47 -33.92
CA MET A 105 -9.29 68.19 -33.70
C MET A 105 -10.44 67.22 -33.44
N PRO A 106 -11.35 67.51 -32.48
CA PRO A 106 -12.48 66.65 -32.18
C PRO A 106 -13.45 66.61 -33.37
N ALA A 107 -13.61 65.43 -33.97
CA ALA A 107 -14.67 65.16 -34.93
C ALA A 107 -16.05 65.19 -34.22
N PRO A 108 -17.11 65.70 -34.88
CA PRO A 108 -18.43 65.86 -34.28
C PRO A 108 -19.10 64.52 -33.99
N ALA A 109 -19.77 64.48 -32.83
CA ALA A 109 -20.43 63.32 -32.24
C ALA A 109 -21.39 62.60 -33.20
N PRO A 110 -21.30 61.25 -33.33
CA PRO A 110 -22.37 60.46 -33.92
C PRO A 110 -23.57 60.37 -32.96
N ALA A 111 -24.76 60.51 -33.53
CA ALA A 111 -26.06 60.52 -32.85
C ALA A 111 -26.38 59.19 -32.12
N PRO A 112 -27.17 59.25 -31.02
CA PRO A 112 -27.60 58.06 -30.29
C PRO A 112 -28.67 57.29 -31.08
N ALA A 113 -28.35 56.08 -31.51
CA ALA A 113 -29.31 55.11 -32.04
C ALA A 113 -29.90 54.25 -30.89
N PRO A 114 -31.15 53.78 -31.03
CA PRO A 114 -31.99 53.35 -29.91
C PRO A 114 -31.74 51.92 -29.43
N ALA A 115 -32.13 51.70 -28.18
CA ALA A 115 -32.23 50.43 -27.47
C ALA A 115 -33.09 49.39 -28.21
N LEU A 116 -32.58 48.16 -28.34
CA LEU A 116 -33.30 46.92 -28.61
C LEU A 116 -32.61 45.80 -27.78
N ALA A 117 -33.30 45.29 -26.77
CA ALA A 117 -33.97 43.97 -26.75
C ALA A 117 -32.97 42.82 -26.42
N THR A 118 -32.96 42.31 -25.19
CA THR A 118 -33.65 41.07 -24.73
C THR A 118 -33.45 39.87 -25.65
N GLU A 119 -32.76 38.84 -25.12
CA GLU A 119 -32.82 37.39 -25.39
C GLU A 119 -31.43 36.80 -25.08
N ALA A 120 -31.19 35.62 -24.54
CA ALA A 120 -31.99 34.55 -24.01
C ALA A 120 -31.02 33.60 -23.27
N ILE A 121 -31.40 33.15 -22.08
CA ILE A 121 -31.21 31.79 -21.53
C ILE A 121 -30.29 30.82 -22.31
N GLU A 122 -29.15 30.44 -21.72
CA GLU A 122 -28.60 29.07 -21.84
C GLU A 122 -28.14 28.58 -20.47
N SER A 123 -29.13 28.07 -19.73
CA SER A 123 -28.96 27.16 -18.61
C SER A 123 -28.73 25.76 -19.18
N ALA A 124 -27.47 25.40 -19.46
CA ALA A 124 -27.09 24.02 -19.74
C ALA A 124 -26.78 23.29 -18.43
N THR A 125 -27.83 22.73 -17.84
CA THR A 125 -27.77 21.72 -16.78
C THR A 125 -27.55 20.37 -17.46
N ASP A 126 -26.35 19.80 -17.35
CA ASP A 126 -26.14 18.39 -17.68
C ASP A 126 -25.07 17.76 -16.75
N PRO A 127 -25.46 17.28 -15.54
CA PRO A 127 -24.65 16.31 -14.82
C PRO A 127 -25.01 14.92 -15.34
N ALA A 128 -24.24 14.43 -16.32
CA ALA A 128 -24.32 13.06 -16.78
C ALA A 128 -24.11 12.08 -15.60
N PRO A 129 -25.06 11.16 -15.33
CA PRO A 129 -24.76 9.89 -14.65
C PRO A 129 -24.13 8.97 -15.71
N VAL A 130 -23.06 8.22 -15.51
CA VAL A 130 -22.82 7.12 -14.56
C VAL A 130 -21.38 6.65 -14.80
N PRO A 131 -20.52 6.43 -13.78
CA PRO A 131 -19.37 5.56 -13.95
C PRO A 131 -19.82 4.09 -13.81
N ALA A 132 -19.75 3.35 -14.92
CA ALA A 132 -19.86 1.91 -14.92
C ALA A 132 -18.66 1.30 -14.16
N PRO A 133 -18.88 0.41 -13.17
CA PRO A 133 -17.80 -0.36 -12.57
C PRO A 133 -17.64 -1.67 -13.36
N GLY A 134 -16.55 -1.83 -14.10
CA GLY A 134 -16.35 -3.07 -14.84
C GLY A 134 -15.01 -3.20 -15.55
N ALA A 135 -14.14 -4.00 -14.91
CA ALA A 135 -13.19 -4.93 -15.52
C ALA A 135 -11.74 -4.47 -15.74
N ALA A 136 -10.90 -5.16 -14.95
CA ALA A 136 -9.57 -5.68 -15.28
C ALA A 136 -8.38 -4.73 -15.12
N GLU A 137 -8.23 -4.30 -13.87
CA GLU A 137 -6.94 -3.98 -13.24
C GLU A 137 -5.95 -5.14 -13.39
N GLU A 138 -4.71 -4.73 -13.60
CA GLU A 138 -3.55 -5.51 -13.96
C GLU A 138 -3.24 -6.64 -12.97
N ALA A 139 -2.75 -7.74 -13.54
CA ALA A 139 -2.19 -8.87 -12.82
C ALA A 139 -0.93 -8.44 -12.04
N ASN A 140 -1.12 -8.04 -10.79
CA ASN A 140 -0.05 -7.90 -9.81
C ASN A 140 0.33 -9.30 -9.27
N THR A 141 1.27 -9.95 -9.96
CA THR A 141 1.99 -11.10 -9.41
C THR A 141 3.08 -10.60 -8.46
N LYS A 142 2.74 -10.39 -7.18
CA LYS A 142 3.73 -10.32 -6.09
C LYS A 142 3.33 -11.28 -4.98
N ALA A 143 3.99 -12.43 -4.99
CA ALA A 143 3.93 -13.44 -3.94
C ALA A 143 4.32 -12.83 -2.57
N PRO A 144 3.57 -13.09 -1.49
CA PRO A 144 3.92 -12.60 -0.16
C PRO A 144 5.00 -13.49 0.47
N ALA A 145 6.12 -12.84 0.81
CA ALA A 145 7.13 -13.35 1.71
C ALA A 145 6.57 -13.53 3.14
N ALA A 146 7.16 -14.50 3.82
CA ALA A 146 6.86 -15.02 5.14
C ALA A 146 6.53 -13.97 6.23
N ALA A 147 5.33 -14.14 6.78
CA ALA A 147 4.99 -14.18 8.21
C ALA A 147 5.89 -13.41 9.21
N ALA A 148 5.50 -12.18 9.53
CA ALA A 148 5.72 -11.58 10.84
C ALA A 148 4.43 -11.75 11.68
N PRO A 149 4.51 -12.22 12.95
CA PRO A 149 3.33 -12.30 13.82
C PRO A 149 2.93 -10.89 14.26
N LEU A 150 1.91 -10.34 13.62
CA LEU A 150 1.28 -9.08 14.02
C LEU A 150 0.74 -9.23 15.45
N ARG A 151 1.27 -8.42 16.36
CA ARG A 151 0.77 -8.28 17.73
C ARG A 151 -0.70 -7.80 17.68
N PRO A 152 -1.65 -8.46 18.35
CA PRO A 152 -3.03 -8.00 18.38
C PRO A 152 -3.12 -6.72 19.23
N SER A 153 -3.17 -5.56 18.57
CA SER A 153 -3.53 -4.30 19.21
C SER A 153 -5.01 -4.34 19.58
N LYS A 154 -5.26 -4.31 20.89
CA LYS A 154 -6.58 -4.37 21.52
C LYS A 154 -7.35 -3.07 21.27
N GLY A 155 -7.90 -2.93 20.06
CA GLY A 155 -8.87 -1.90 19.68
C GLY A 155 -10.31 -2.30 20.08
N PRO A 156 -11.26 -1.36 20.04
CA PRO A 156 -12.55 -1.43 20.74
C PRO A 156 -13.40 -2.67 20.37
N LEU A 157 -13.48 -3.60 21.33
CA LEU A 157 -14.55 -4.53 21.76
C LEU A 157 -15.59 -5.09 20.76
N SER A 158 -15.39 -5.03 19.46
CA SER A 158 -16.33 -5.63 18.50
C SER A 158 -15.69 -6.09 17.18
N ALA A 159 -14.37 -6.02 17.05
CA ALA A 159 -13.66 -6.57 15.90
C ALA A 159 -13.27 -8.02 16.20
N ILE A 160 -13.72 -8.95 15.36
CA ILE A 160 -13.33 -10.36 15.44
C ILE A 160 -11.82 -10.43 15.18
N GLU A 161 -11.10 -11.12 16.07
CA GLU A 161 -9.65 -11.23 15.98
C GLU A 161 -9.24 -12.04 14.75
N VAL A 162 -8.25 -11.52 14.03
CA VAL A 162 -7.70 -12.20 12.85
C VAL A 162 -6.95 -13.43 13.34
N GLY A 163 -7.33 -14.61 12.85
CA GLY A 163 -6.80 -15.89 13.30
C GLY A 163 -7.79 -16.70 14.13
N SER A 164 -8.87 -16.11 14.63
CA SER A 164 -9.93 -16.83 15.34
C SER A 164 -10.70 -17.75 14.40
N VAL A 165 -11.13 -18.90 14.95
CA VAL A 165 -12.04 -19.82 14.29
C VAL A 165 -13.46 -19.44 14.69
N VAL A 166 -14.32 -19.26 13.69
CA VAL A 166 -15.69 -18.78 13.83
C VAL A 166 -16.63 -19.59 12.94
N ARG A 167 -17.93 -19.58 13.23
CA ARG A 167 -18.92 -20.33 12.44
C ARG A 167 -19.68 -19.39 11.51
N LEU A 168 -19.84 -19.78 10.25
CA LEU A 168 -20.61 -18.98 9.29
C LEU A 168 -22.11 -19.21 9.44
N LYS A 169 -22.90 -18.14 9.31
CA LYS A 169 -24.37 -18.19 9.26
C LYS A 169 -24.98 -17.16 8.31
N GLY A 170 -26.21 -17.42 7.86
CA GLY A 170 -27.03 -16.45 7.12
C GLY A 170 -26.52 -16.06 5.72
N LEU A 171 -25.63 -16.84 5.09
CA LEU A 171 -25.19 -16.58 3.72
C LEU A 171 -26.32 -16.89 2.73
N ALA A 172 -26.82 -15.85 2.04
CA ALA A 172 -27.90 -16.00 1.05
C ALA A 172 -27.45 -16.66 -0.26
N LYS A 173 -26.23 -16.33 -0.73
CA LYS A 173 -25.70 -16.85 -2.01
C LYS A 173 -25.05 -18.24 -1.90
N ARG A 174 -24.59 -18.62 -0.71
CA ARG A 174 -23.84 -19.86 -0.45
C ARG A 174 -24.33 -20.49 0.84
N GLY A 175 -25.53 -21.05 0.78
CA GLY A 175 -26.18 -21.70 1.92
C GLY A 175 -25.38 -22.87 2.47
N ASP A 176 -24.62 -23.55 1.62
CA ASP A 176 -23.85 -24.76 1.93
C ASP A 176 -22.68 -24.52 2.88
N LEU A 177 -22.23 -23.26 2.99
CA LEU A 177 -21.17 -22.85 3.92
C LEU A 177 -21.71 -22.45 5.30
N ASN A 178 -23.03 -22.32 5.47
CA ASN A 178 -23.61 -22.04 6.78
C ASN A 178 -23.44 -23.26 7.69
N GLY A 179 -22.94 -23.02 8.90
CA GLY A 179 -22.61 -24.06 9.87
C GLY A 179 -21.16 -24.56 9.79
N GLN A 180 -20.39 -24.20 8.76
CA GLN A 180 -18.98 -24.57 8.66
C GLN A 180 -18.09 -23.66 9.51
N GLU A 181 -16.98 -24.23 10.00
CA GLU A 181 -15.96 -23.54 10.77
C GLU A 181 -14.93 -22.90 9.82
N VAL A 182 -14.67 -21.63 10.04
CA VAL A 182 -13.78 -20.84 9.19
C VAL A 182 -12.79 -20.06 10.04
N LYS A 183 -11.59 -19.88 9.51
CA LYS A 183 -10.54 -19.08 10.16
C LYS A 183 -10.49 -17.69 9.55
N VAL A 184 -10.57 -16.65 10.36
CA VAL A 184 -10.42 -15.27 9.89
C VAL A 184 -8.98 -15.03 9.46
N VAL A 185 -8.76 -14.62 8.20
CA VAL A 185 -7.41 -14.39 7.65
C VAL A 185 -7.08 -12.90 7.61
N LYS A 186 -8.04 -12.05 7.25
CA LYS A 186 -7.82 -10.60 7.13
C LYS A 186 -9.14 -9.85 7.20
N TRP A 187 -9.11 -8.62 7.73
CA TRP A 187 -10.19 -7.66 7.62
C TRP A 187 -9.95 -6.74 6.41
N ASP A 188 -10.95 -6.58 5.56
CA ASP A 188 -10.95 -5.66 4.42
C ASP A 188 -11.73 -4.39 4.81
N GLU A 189 -11.01 -3.35 5.20
CA GLU A 189 -11.60 -2.10 5.70
C GLU A 189 -12.36 -1.32 4.62
N LYS A 190 -11.92 -1.42 3.35
CA LYS A 190 -12.59 -0.79 2.22
C LYS A 190 -13.97 -1.39 1.99
N MET A 191 -14.08 -2.72 2.10
CA MET A 191 -15.34 -3.42 1.86
C MET A 191 -16.16 -3.67 3.13
N GLN A 192 -15.59 -3.42 4.30
CA GLN A 192 -16.15 -3.78 5.61
C GLN A 192 -16.54 -5.27 5.66
N ARG A 193 -15.65 -6.15 5.18
CA ARG A 193 -15.86 -7.61 5.10
C ARG A 193 -14.65 -8.37 5.65
N TYR A 194 -14.91 -9.47 6.33
CA TYR A 194 -13.88 -10.41 6.77
C TYR A 194 -13.54 -11.39 5.65
N GLY A 195 -12.27 -11.48 5.29
CA GLY A 195 -11.73 -12.59 4.51
C GLY A 195 -11.52 -13.78 5.44
N VAL A 196 -12.34 -14.81 5.27
CA VAL A 196 -12.28 -16.05 6.06
C VAL A 196 -11.86 -17.22 5.17
N LYS A 197 -11.15 -18.20 5.73
CA LYS A 197 -10.74 -19.43 5.05
C LYS A 197 -11.44 -20.62 5.67
N VAL A 198 -12.13 -21.42 4.86
CA VAL A 198 -12.88 -22.58 5.33
C VAL A 198 -11.94 -23.70 5.79
N LEU A 199 -12.14 -24.19 7.02
CA LEU A 199 -11.39 -25.33 7.56
C LEU A 199 -11.97 -26.62 6.96
N GLY A 200 -11.39 -27.07 5.86
CA GLY A 200 -11.80 -28.29 5.13
C GLY A 200 -11.54 -28.13 3.65
N SER A 201 -12.18 -27.15 3.02
CA SER A 201 -11.98 -26.84 1.60
C SER A 201 -10.75 -25.95 1.35
N GLY A 202 -10.38 -25.10 2.31
CA GLY A 202 -9.32 -24.11 2.14
C GLY A 202 -9.71 -22.92 1.25
N GLU A 203 -10.96 -22.84 0.79
CA GLU A 203 -11.47 -21.70 0.03
C GLU A 203 -11.52 -20.43 0.90
N ALA A 204 -11.11 -19.30 0.32
CA ALA A 204 -11.19 -17.99 0.96
C ALA A 204 -12.45 -17.25 0.50
N VAL A 205 -13.31 -16.85 1.43
CA VAL A 205 -14.58 -16.17 1.16
C VAL A 205 -14.65 -14.85 1.93
N LYS A 206 -15.20 -13.80 1.31
CA LYS A 206 -15.44 -12.50 1.96
C LYS A 206 -16.85 -12.44 2.53
N VAL A 207 -16.98 -12.30 3.85
CA VAL A 207 -18.27 -12.31 4.55
C VAL A 207 -18.47 -11.05 5.39
N LYS A 208 -19.73 -10.62 5.55
CA LYS A 208 -20.08 -9.51 6.46
C LYS A 208 -19.99 -9.98 7.91
N LYS A 209 -19.77 -9.04 8.83
CA LYS A 209 -19.76 -9.31 10.28
C LYS A 209 -21.05 -9.96 10.79
N THR A 210 -22.20 -9.61 10.20
CA THR A 210 -23.52 -10.18 10.54
C THR A 210 -23.65 -11.68 10.24
N ASN A 211 -22.75 -12.21 9.42
CA ASN A 211 -22.77 -13.60 8.94
C ASN A 211 -21.79 -14.50 9.71
N ILE A 212 -21.22 -14.01 10.81
CA ILE A 212 -20.27 -14.72 11.64
C ILE A 212 -20.88 -14.90 13.03
N ASP A 213 -20.82 -16.13 13.55
CA ASP A 213 -21.12 -16.48 14.93
C ASP A 213 -19.82 -16.81 15.68
N LEU A 214 -19.68 -16.25 16.88
CA LEU A 214 -18.57 -16.50 17.81
C LEU A 214 -18.93 -17.63 18.77
#